data_AF-A0A6B9HCM3-F1
#
_entry.id   AF-A0A6B9HCM3-F1
#
_cell.length_a   1.000
_cell.length_b   1.000
_cell.length_c   1.000
_cell.angle_alpha   90.00
_cell.angle_beta   90.00
_cell.angle_gamma   90.00
#
_symmetry.space_group_name_H-M   'P 1'
#
loop_
_entity.id
_entity.type
_entity.pdbx_description
1 polymer ?
#
loop_
_entity_poly.entity_id
_entity_poly.type
_entity_poly.pdbx_seq_one_letter_code
_entity_poly.pdbx_strand_id
1 'polypeptide(L)'
;MAKIKEILLEQERFELKAKSGGGLLSYEVWGCREAGRNVVTRYNLAYINHEIYPRDNGRVLGFDNAHGYHHRHYMGAVEPVEFESYEATLDRFQQEWQDIIFQYRKVKR
;
A
#
# COMPACT_ATOMS: atom_id res chain seq x y z
N MET A 1 7.27 -12.08 29.40
CA MET A 1 7.18 -12.24 27.94
C MET A 1 8.22 -11.33 27.31
N ALA A 2 9.15 -11.88 26.51
CA ALA A 2 10.11 -11.05 25.79
C ALA A 2 9.32 -10.18 24.80
N LYS A 3 9.44 -8.85 24.90
CA LYS A 3 8.89 -7.95 23.90
C LYS A 3 9.62 -8.22 22.59
N ILE A 4 8.91 -8.76 21.62
CA ILE A 4 9.41 -8.86 20.26
C ILE A 4 9.67 -7.42 19.78
N LYS A 5 10.93 -7.11 19.48
CA LYS A 5 11.32 -5.77 19.03
C LYS A 5 10.89 -5.62 17.57
N GLU A 6 9.89 -4.78 17.33
CA GLU A 6 9.55 -4.34 15.98
C GLU A 6 10.71 -3.49 15.42
N ILE A 7 11.09 -3.78 14.17
CA ILE A 7 12.10 -3.09 13.38
C ILE A 7 11.48 -2.65 12.06
N LEU A 8 11.96 -1.54 11.52
CA LEU A 8 11.64 -1.14 10.16
C LEU A 8 12.33 -2.11 9.19
N LEU A 9 11.53 -2.77 8.36
CA LEU A 9 12.00 -3.72 7.35
C LEU A 9 12.17 -3.03 5.99
N GLU A 10 11.26 -2.12 5.66
CA GLU A 10 11.21 -1.42 4.36
C GLU A 10 10.64 -0.01 4.55
N GLN A 11 11.24 0.97 3.88
CA GLN A 11 10.71 2.33 3.76
C GLN A 11 11.15 2.91 2.42
N GLU A 12 10.33 2.72 1.40
CA GLU A 12 10.63 3.09 0.03
C GLU A 12 9.56 4.00 -0.55
N ARG A 13 10.01 4.91 -1.43
CA ARG A 13 9.15 5.89 -2.11
C ARG A 13 9.59 6.03 -3.56
N PHE A 14 8.63 5.89 -4.47
CA PHE A 14 8.88 5.94 -5.90
C PHE A 14 7.97 6.95 -6.59
N GLU A 15 8.57 8.05 -7.02
CA GLU A 15 7.91 9.02 -7.89
C GLU A 15 7.72 8.42 -9.28
N LEU A 16 6.47 8.37 -9.73
CA LEU A 16 6.11 7.78 -11.01
C LEU A 16 6.15 8.84 -12.12
N LYS A 17 6.77 8.49 -13.23
CA LYS A 17 6.68 9.30 -14.45
C LYS A 17 5.22 9.37 -14.91
N ALA A 18 4.81 10.48 -15.52
CA ALA A 18 3.45 10.65 -16.06
C ALA A 18 3.03 9.50 -16.99
N LYS A 19 3.95 8.97 -17.81
CA LYS A 19 3.69 7.82 -18.70
C LYS A 19 3.36 6.51 -17.96
N SER A 20 3.73 6.43 -16.68
CA SER A 20 3.48 5.31 -15.77
C SER A 20 2.35 5.60 -14.79
N GLY A 21 1.46 6.55 -15.11
CA GLY A 21 0.32 6.93 -14.27
C GLY A 21 0.53 8.17 -13.42
N GLY A 22 1.78 8.62 -13.23
CA GLY A 22 2.10 9.75 -12.34
C GLY A 22 1.83 9.44 -10.87
N GLY A 23 2.14 10.40 -10.00
CA GLY A 23 1.98 10.24 -8.55
C GLY A 23 3.13 9.50 -7.87
N LEU A 24 2.87 8.99 -6.68
CA LEU A 24 3.86 8.41 -5.76
C LEU A 24 3.39 7.03 -5.29
N LEU A 25 4.27 6.03 -5.35
CA LEU A 25 4.13 4.81 -4.56
C LEU A 25 4.91 4.95 -3.26
N SER A 26 4.30 4.57 -2.14
CA SER A 26 4.92 4.55 -0.82
C SER A 26 4.76 3.18 -0.20
N TYR A 27 5.87 2.62 0.29
CA TYR A 27 5.97 1.34 0.97
C TYR A 27 6.59 1.57 2.33
N GLU A 28 5.88 1.18 3.39
CA GLU A 28 6.41 1.23 4.75
C GLU A 28 6.05 -0.05 5.47
N VAL A 29 7.05 -0.83 5.87
CA VAL A 29 6.87 -2.19 6.42
C VAL A 29 7.68 -2.33 7.68
N TRP A 30 7.04 -2.82 8.72
CA TRP A 30 7.66 -3.15 9.99
C TRP A 30 7.40 -4.60 10.33
N GLY A 31 8.33 -5.17 11.09
CA GLY A 31 8.25 -6.55 11.49
C GLY A 31 9.27 -6.90 12.54
N CYS A 32 9.41 -8.18 12.78
CA CYS A 32 10.37 -8.72 13.72
C CYS A 32 11.20 -9.82 13.06
N ARG A 33 12.30 -10.19 13.72
CA ARG A 33 13.07 -11.38 13.36
C ARG A 33 12.67 -12.55 14.25
N GLU A 34 12.05 -13.55 13.67
CA GLU A 34 11.69 -14.80 14.34
C GLU A 34 12.38 -15.96 13.64
N ALA A 35 13.15 -16.76 14.40
CA ALA A 35 13.89 -17.91 13.89
C ALA A 35 14.72 -17.62 12.60
N GLY A 36 15.28 -16.40 12.50
CA GLY A 36 16.08 -15.97 11.34
C GLY A 36 15.29 -15.47 10.14
N ARG A 37 13.95 -15.40 10.22
CA ARG A 37 13.06 -14.88 9.18
C ARG A 37 12.44 -13.55 9.61
N ASN A 38 12.16 -12.69 8.64
CA ASN A 38 11.37 -11.48 8.88
C ASN A 38 9.89 -11.86 8.91
N VAL A 39 9.19 -11.45 9.96
CA VAL A 39 7.73 -11.59 10.10
C VAL A 39 7.14 -10.19 10.11
N VAL A 40 6.30 -9.88 9.13
CA VAL A 40 5.65 -8.58 9.01
C VAL A 40 4.57 -8.43 10.06
N THR A 41 4.64 -7.35 10.84
CA THR A 41 3.67 -7.02 11.90
C THR A 41 2.81 -5.82 11.52
N ARG A 42 3.37 -4.89 10.74
CA ARG A 42 2.66 -3.69 10.29
C ARG A 42 3.12 -3.30 8.90
N TYR A 43 2.20 -2.78 8.10
CA TYR A 43 2.52 -2.25 6.78
C TYR A 43 1.64 -1.06 6.44
N ASN A 44 2.12 -0.21 5.54
CA ASN A 44 1.38 0.85 4.87
C ASN A 44 1.84 0.89 3.40
N LEU A 45 0.93 0.48 2.52
CA LEU A 45 1.11 0.53 1.07
C LEU A 45 0.18 1.63 0.54
N ALA A 46 0.70 2.56 -0.24
CA ALA A 46 -0.11 3.64 -0.79
C ALA A 46 0.30 4.03 -2.20
N TYR A 47 -0.71 4.21 -3.06
CA TYR A 47 -0.60 4.95 -4.30
C TYR A 47 -1.29 6.31 -4.13
N ILE A 48 -0.49 7.37 -4.27
CA ILE A 48 -0.91 8.75 -4.05
C ILE A 48 -0.84 9.49 -5.37
N ASN A 49 -1.96 10.04 -5.84
CA ASN A 49 -2.02 10.87 -7.02
C ASN A 49 -3.15 11.90 -6.93
N HIS A 50 -2.79 13.16 -6.67
CA HIS A 50 -3.73 14.28 -6.54
C HIS A 50 -4.48 14.61 -7.83
N GLU A 51 -3.95 14.25 -9.01
CA GLU A 51 -4.66 14.46 -10.27
C GLU A 51 -5.84 13.50 -10.42
N ILE A 52 -5.68 12.26 -9.91
CA ILE A 52 -6.73 11.24 -9.97
C ILE A 52 -7.72 11.43 -8.82
N TYR A 53 -7.22 11.71 -7.61
CA TYR A 53 -8.06 11.91 -6.44
C TYR A 53 -7.48 12.99 -5.52
N PRO A 54 -8.07 14.19 -5.45
CA PRO A 54 -7.50 15.28 -4.67
C PRO A 54 -7.82 15.21 -3.17
N ARG A 55 -8.75 14.35 -2.74
CA ARG A 55 -9.11 14.15 -1.32
C ARG A 55 -8.21 13.07 -0.70
N ASP A 56 -8.37 12.81 0.60
CA ASP A 56 -7.58 11.81 1.35
C ASP A 56 -6.06 11.97 1.13
N ASN A 57 -5.59 13.22 1.15
CA ASN A 57 -4.19 13.59 0.85
C ASN A 57 -3.64 12.99 -0.46
N GLY A 58 -4.49 12.83 -1.48
CA GLY A 58 -4.09 12.28 -2.75
C GLY A 58 -4.20 10.75 -2.84
N ARG A 59 -4.54 10.04 -1.75
CA ARG A 59 -4.52 8.58 -1.73
C ARG A 59 -5.62 8.00 -2.60
N VAL A 60 -5.19 7.40 -3.70
CA VAL A 60 -6.06 6.73 -4.68
C VAL A 60 -6.32 5.29 -4.25
N LEU A 61 -5.27 4.59 -3.84
CA LEU A 61 -5.33 3.20 -3.37
C LEU A 61 -4.38 3.05 -2.18
N GLY A 62 -4.74 2.23 -1.21
CA GLY A 62 -3.80 1.79 -0.19
C GLY A 62 -4.25 0.55 0.55
N PHE A 63 -3.30 -0.10 1.22
CA PHE A 63 -3.56 -1.19 2.15
C PHE A 63 -2.72 -0.97 3.40
N ASP A 64 -3.36 -1.04 4.57
CA ASP A 64 -2.64 -0.95 5.83
C ASP A 64 -3.39 -1.69 6.95
N ASN A 65 -2.73 -1.83 8.10
CA ASN A 65 -3.30 -2.45 9.29
C ASN A 65 -3.17 -1.57 10.54
N ALA A 66 -3.10 -0.24 10.38
CA ALA A 66 -2.86 0.70 11.48
C ALA A 66 -4.00 0.75 12.52
N HIS A 67 -5.18 0.24 12.17
CA HIS A 67 -6.38 0.24 13.03
C HIS A 67 -6.66 -1.12 13.69
N GLY A 68 -5.67 -2.02 13.74
CA GLY A 68 -5.82 -3.34 14.37
C GLY A 68 -6.55 -4.38 13.52
N TYR A 69 -6.92 -4.02 12.28
CA TYR A 69 -7.42 -4.92 11.25
C TYR A 69 -6.89 -4.48 9.89
N HIS A 70 -6.83 -5.42 8.95
CA HIS A 70 -6.37 -5.18 7.59
C HIS A 70 -7.48 -4.51 6.79
N HIS A 71 -7.16 -3.41 6.13
CA HIS A 71 -8.13 -2.66 5.38
C HIS A 71 -7.53 -2.04 4.13
N ARG A 72 -8.41 -1.89 3.14
CA ARG A 72 -8.13 -1.29 1.86
C ARG A 72 -8.72 0.12 1.84
N HIS A 73 -7.93 1.06 1.33
CA HIS A 73 -8.37 2.41 1.00
C HIS A 73 -8.50 2.51 -0.51
N TYR A 74 -9.63 3.04 -0.99
CA TYR A 74 -9.82 3.33 -2.41
C TYR A 74 -10.67 4.57 -2.59
N MET A 75 -10.07 5.63 -3.14
CA MET A 75 -10.74 6.93 -3.34
C MET A 75 -11.46 7.42 -2.08
N GLY A 76 -10.81 7.31 -0.92
CA GLY A 76 -11.36 7.69 0.39
C GLY A 76 -12.41 6.74 0.99
N ALA A 77 -12.82 5.68 0.28
CA ALA A 77 -13.57 4.58 0.88
C ALA A 77 -12.60 3.66 1.63
N VAL A 78 -13.03 3.18 2.81
CA VAL A 78 -12.27 2.26 3.64
C VAL A 78 -13.09 1.00 3.87
N GLU A 79 -12.50 -0.16 3.56
CA GLU A 79 -13.17 -1.46 3.72
C GLU A 79 -12.23 -2.48 4.37
N PRO A 80 -12.72 -3.31 5.32
CA PRO A 80 -11.96 -4.43 5.83
C PRO A 80 -11.67 -5.44 4.71
N VAL A 81 -10.50 -6.07 4.77
CA VAL A 81 -10.12 -7.13 3.84
C VAL A 81 -9.62 -8.36 4.59
N GLU A 82 -9.88 -9.53 4.01
CA GLU A 82 -9.26 -10.78 4.47
C GLU A 82 -7.74 -10.69 4.28
N PHE A 83 -7.00 -11.17 5.28
CA PHE A 83 -5.54 -11.16 5.28
C PHE A 83 -5.01 -12.59 5.26
N GLU A 84 -4.40 -12.95 4.14
CA GLU A 84 -3.68 -14.21 3.97
C GLU A 84 -2.20 -14.07 4.36
N SER A 85 -1.52 -13.10 3.76
CA SER A 85 -0.14 -12.74 4.07
C SER A 85 0.18 -11.31 3.62
N TYR A 86 1.35 -10.81 4.02
CA TYR A 86 1.85 -9.54 3.52
C TYR A 86 2.14 -9.62 2.02
N GLU A 87 2.76 -10.70 1.56
CA GLU A 87 3.12 -10.93 0.16
C GLU A 87 1.87 -10.96 -0.74
N ALA A 88 0.82 -11.66 -0.31
CA ALA A 88 -0.46 -11.69 -1.04
C ALA A 88 -1.13 -10.30 -1.09
N THR A 89 -1.01 -9.53 0.00
CA THR A 89 -1.52 -8.15 0.06
C THR A 89 -0.73 -7.23 -0.87
N LEU A 90 0.59 -7.38 -0.91
CA LEU A 90 1.49 -6.61 -1.79
C LEU A 90 1.19 -6.89 -3.26
N ASP A 91 1.03 -8.16 -3.63
CA ASP A 91 0.68 -8.57 -5.00
C ASP A 91 -0.67 -7.98 -5.40
N ARG A 92 -1.68 -8.06 -4.52
CA ARG A 92 -2.99 -7.45 -4.75
C ARG A 92 -2.90 -5.94 -4.92
N PHE A 93 -2.14 -5.25 -4.06
CA PHE A 93 -1.93 -3.81 -4.18
C PHE A 93 -1.31 -3.43 -5.53
N GLN A 94 -0.27 -4.14 -5.96
CA GLN A 94 0.40 -3.88 -7.23
C GLN A 94 -0.53 -4.11 -8.42
N GLN A 95 -1.32 -5.18 -8.40
CA GLN A 95 -2.28 -5.49 -9.46
C GLN A 95 -3.37 -4.41 -9.56
N GLU A 96 -4.00 -4.08 -8.45
CA GLU A 96 -5.06 -3.06 -8.43
C GLU A 96 -4.55 -1.68 -8.83
N TRP A 97 -3.34 -1.31 -8.40
CA TRP A 97 -2.70 -0.06 -8.82
C TRP A 97 -2.51 0.00 -10.34
N GLN A 98 -2.00 -1.07 -10.96
CA GLN A 98 -1.82 -1.15 -12.40
C GLN A 98 -3.15 -1.06 -13.15
N ASP A 99 -4.19 -1.72 -12.64
CA ASP A 99 -5.54 -1.66 -13.20
C ASP A 99 -6.10 -0.24 -13.14
N ILE A 100 -5.95 0.46 -12.02
CA ILE A 100 -6.37 1.86 -11.87
C ILE A 100 -5.69 2.75 -12.91
N ILE A 101 -4.37 2.63 -13.08
CA ILE A 101 -3.64 3.41 -14.10
C ILE A 101 -4.14 3.07 -15.50
N PHE A 102 -4.36 1.79 -15.79
CA PHE A 102 -4.83 1.35 -17.09
C PHE A 102 -6.21 1.96 -17.42
N GLN A 103 -7.15 1.95 -16.46
CA GLN A 103 -8.45 2.57 -16.64
C GLN A 103 -8.36 4.10 -16.77
N TYR A 104 -7.59 4.77 -15.90
CA TYR A 104 -7.41 6.22 -15.95
C TYR A 104 -6.87 6.69 -17.32
N ARG A 105 -5.91 5.94 -17.88
CA ARG A 105 -5.34 6.23 -19.20
C ARG A 105 -6.32 6.01 -20.35
N LYS A 106 -7.29 5.10 -20.22
CA LYS A 106 -8.34 4.92 -21.22
C LYS A 106 -9.29 6.11 -21.25
N VAL A 107 -9.64 6.66 -20.09
CA VAL A 107 -10.58 7.80 -19.98
C VAL A 107 -9.94 9.11 -20.45
N LYS A 108 -8.62 9.28 -20.27
CA LYS A 108 -7.87 10.47 -20.71
C LYS A 108 -7.57 10.53 -22.22
N ARG A 109 -7.80 9.44 -22.97
CA ARG A 109 -7.63 9.40 -24.43
C ARG A 109 -8.88 9.92 -25.12
#